data_AF-A0A3B8XY95-F1
#
_entry.id   AF-A0A3B8XY95-F1
#
_cell.length_a   1.000
_cell.length_b   1.000
_cell.length_c   1.000
_cell.angle_alpha   90.00
_cell.angle_beta   90.00
_cell.angle_gamma   90.00
#
_symmetry.space_group_name_H-M   'P 1'
#
loop_
_entity.id
_entity.type
_entity.pdbx_description
1 polymer ?
#
loop_
_entity_poly.entity_id
_entity_poly.type
_entity_poly.pdbx_seq_one_letter_code
_entity_poly.pdbx_strand_id
1 'polypeptide(L)'
;MSLIGYVAAFLTTFAFLPQALKTIRTRDTGGLSLAMYACLTVGIFFWLLHGIHQRDMALIGANAVTLLLAFPIFLIVLGNARAARRNAEKDK
;
A
#
# COMPACT_ATOMS: atom_id res chain seq x y z
N MET A 1 0.49 12.33 -22.44
CA MET A 1 1.46 11.74 -21.51
C MET A 1 2.84 11.76 -22.14
N SER A 2 3.87 12.28 -21.45
CA SER A 2 5.26 12.19 -21.90
C SER A 2 5.89 10.87 -21.41
N LEU A 3 6.97 10.43 -22.07
CA LEU A 3 7.77 9.26 -21.66
C LEU A 3 8.16 9.31 -20.16
N ILE A 4 8.40 10.52 -19.64
CA ILE A 4 8.75 10.77 -18.24
C ILE A 4 7.65 10.28 -17.28
N GLY A 5 6.37 10.50 -17.61
CA GLY A 5 5.26 10.06 -16.77
C GLY A 5 5.16 8.53 -16.65
N TYR A 6 5.40 7.82 -17.75
CA TYR A 6 5.43 6.35 -17.74
C TYR A 6 6.62 5.80 -16.96
N VAL A 7 7.81 6.39 -17.14
CA VAL A 7 9.01 5.99 -16.40
C VAL A 7 8.84 6.26 -14.90
N ALA A 8 8.28 7.41 -14.52
CA ALA A 8 8.01 7.74 -13.12
C ALA A 8 7.01 6.74 -12.49
N ALA A 9 5.91 6.42 -13.18
CA ALA A 9 4.93 5.43 -12.75
C ALA A 9 5.55 4.04 -12.57
N PHE A 10 6.38 3.61 -13.52
CA PHE A 10 7.07 2.33 -13.45
C PHE A 10 8.04 2.26 -12.28
N LEU A 11 8.95 3.24 -12.16
CA LEU A 11 9.99 3.24 -11.12
C LEU A 11 9.39 3.28 -9.71
N THR A 12 8.38 4.11 -9.48
CA THR A 12 7.72 4.22 -8.16
C THR A 12 6.99 2.93 -7.78
N THR A 13 6.25 2.33 -8.71
CA THR A 13 5.54 1.06 -8.48
C THR A 13 6.54 -0.08 -8.24
N PHE A 14 7.58 -0.18 -9.07
CA PHE A 14 8.57 -1.24 -9.00
C PHE A 14 9.45 -1.14 -7.75
N ALA A 15 9.76 0.06 -7.27
CA ALA A 15 10.49 0.24 -6.01
C ALA A 15 9.73 -0.32 -4.81
N PHE A 16 8.40 -0.23 -4.81
CA PHE A 16 7.57 -0.73 -3.72
C PHE A 16 7.34 -2.26 -3.78
N LEU A 17 7.35 -2.84 -4.98
CA LEU A 17 6.98 -4.23 -5.23
C LEU A 17 7.82 -5.27 -4.46
N PRO A 18 9.17 -5.24 -4.43
CA PRO A 18 9.97 -6.21 -3.67
C PRO A 18 9.66 -6.21 -2.18
N GLN A 19 9.50 -5.03 -1.59
CA GLN A 19 9.18 -4.89 -0.17
C GLN A 19 7.75 -5.37 0.12
N ALA A 20 6.80 -5.05 -0.77
CA ALA A 20 5.43 -5.55 -0.67
C ALA A 20 5.37 -7.08 -0.68
N LEU A 21 6.04 -7.72 -1.65
CA LEU A 21 6.11 -9.17 -1.75
C LEU A 21 6.77 -9.81 -0.53
N LYS A 22 7.86 -9.20 -0.01
CA LYS A 22 8.52 -9.66 1.21
C LYS A 22 7.54 -9.63 2.39
N THR A 23 6.88 -8.51 2.65
CA THR A 23 5.93 -8.38 3.76
C THR A 23 4.72 -9.32 3.61
N ILE A 24 4.19 -9.48 2.40
CA ILE A 24 3.08 -10.42 2.15
C ILE A 24 3.51 -11.87 2.42
N ARG A 25 4.73 -12.24 2.04
CA ARG A 25 5.27 -13.59 2.23
C ARG A 25 5.63 -13.88 3.67
N THR A 26 6.39 -13.00 4.33
CA THR A 26 6.90 -13.24 5.69
C THR A 26 5.86 -12.92 6.76
N ARG A 27 4.88 -12.07 6.44
CA ARG A 27 3.96 -11.44 7.40
C ARG A 27 4.66 -10.72 8.56
N ASP A 28 5.95 -10.48 8.43
CA ASP A 28 6.72 -9.69 9.38
C ASP A 28 6.40 -8.22 9.15
N THR A 29 5.69 -7.65 10.12
CA THR A 29 5.32 -6.23 10.15
C THR A 29 5.97 -5.52 11.34
N GLY A 30 7.03 -6.08 11.91
CA GLY A 30 7.82 -5.44 12.95
C GLY A 30 8.32 -4.07 12.47
N GLY A 31 7.92 -3.00 13.17
CA GLY A 31 8.27 -1.62 12.81
C GLY A 31 7.39 -0.96 11.75
N LEU A 32 6.40 -1.65 11.18
CA LEU A 32 5.43 -1.02 10.28
C LEU A 32 4.33 -0.31 11.06
N SER A 33 4.05 0.94 10.69
CA SER A 33 2.96 1.73 11.27
C SER A 33 1.61 1.38 10.63
N LEU A 34 0.64 0.98 11.46
CA LEU A 34 -0.74 0.76 11.01
C LEU A 34 -1.36 2.05 10.44
N ALA A 35 -1.13 3.19 11.09
CA ALA A 35 -1.66 4.48 10.65
C ALA A 35 -1.10 4.85 9.27
N MET A 36 0.19 4.62 9.03
CA MET A 36 0.81 4.88 7.74
C MET A 36 0.14 4.07 6.63
N TYR A 37 -0.04 2.76 6.82
CA TYR A 37 -0.67 1.89 5.81
C TYR A 37 -2.15 2.20 5.61
N ALA A 38 -2.87 2.62 6.65
CA ALA A 38 -4.25 3.08 6.52
C ALA A 38 -4.34 4.34 5.64
N CYS A 39 -3.57 5.38 5.98
CA CYS A 39 -3.53 6.63 5.22
C CYS A 39 -3.07 6.40 3.78
N LEU A 40 -2.03 5.58 3.58
CA LEU A 40 -1.50 5.25 2.25
C LEU A 40 -2.57 4.58 1.39
N THR A 41 -3.23 3.56 1.91
CA THR A 41 -4.24 2.79 1.16
C THR A 41 -5.43 3.66 0.76
N VAL A 42 -5.94 4.47 1.70
CA VAL A 42 -7.04 5.41 1.43
C VAL A 42 -6.61 6.51 0.45
N GLY A 43 -5.40 7.05 0.62
CA GLY A 43 -4.86 8.06 -0.27
C GLY A 43 -4.71 7.57 -1.71
N ILE A 44 -4.16 6.37 -1.91
CA ILE A 44 -4.02 5.73 -3.24
C ILE A 44 -5.40 5.49 -3.87
N PHE A 45 -6.38 5.05 -3.08
CA PHE A 45 -7.75 4.88 -3.57
C PHE A 45 -8.33 6.21 -4.09
N PHE A 46 -8.15 7.31 -3.37
CA PHE A 46 -8.58 8.63 -3.86
C PHE A 46 -7.78 9.11 -5.07
N TRP A 47 -6.47 8.85 -5.12
CA TRP A 47 -5.66 9.15 -6.30
C TRP A 47 -6.12 8.36 -7.54
N LEU A 48 -6.53 7.11 -7.36
CA LEU A 48 -7.11 6.30 -8.44
C LEU A 48 -8.42 6.90 -8.94
N LEU A 49 -9.34 7.27 -8.03
CA LEU A 49 -10.60 7.95 -8.40
C LEU A 49 -10.33 9.27 -9.12
N HIS A 50 -9.37 10.06 -8.63
CA HIS A 50 -8.96 11.30 -9.28
C HIS A 50 -8.37 11.05 -10.68
N GLY A 51 -7.55 10.02 -10.86
CA GLY A 51 -7.03 9.63 -12.17
C GLY A 51 -8.12 9.23 -13.16
N ILE A 52 -9.13 8.48 -12.69
CA ILE A 52 -10.31 8.15 -13.50
C ILE A 52 -11.06 9.42 -13.91
N HIS A 53 -11.29 10.34 -12.97
CA HIS A 53 -11.95 11.62 -13.24
C HIS A 53 -11.18 12.44 -14.30
N GLN A 54 -9.85 12.47 -14.22
CA GLN A 54 -8.98 13.16 -15.17
C GLN A 54 -8.73 12.39 -16.48
N ARG A 55 -9.21 11.15 -16.60
CA ARG A 55 -8.91 10.22 -17.71
C ARG A 55 -7.40 10.00 -17.92
N ASP A 56 -6.62 10.07 -16.85
CA ASP A 56 -5.17 9.91 -16.86
C ASP A 56 -4.78 8.44 -16.69
N MET A 57 -4.41 7.78 -17.79
CA MET A 57 -4.10 6.35 -17.79
C MET A 57 -2.83 5.98 -17.00
N ALA A 58 -1.82 6.85 -16.89
CA ALA A 58 -0.63 6.50 -16.11
C ALA A 58 -0.92 6.63 -14.61
N LEU A 59 -1.68 7.65 -14.21
CA LEU A 59 -2.11 7.83 -12.82
C LEU A 59 -3.06 6.70 -12.40
N ILE A 60 -3.99 6.29 -13.26
CA ILE A 60 -4.86 5.14 -13.04
C ILE A 60 -4.03 3.86 -12.89
N GLY A 61 -3.14 3.56 -13.84
CA GLY A 61 -2.33 2.35 -13.84
C GLY A 61 -1.43 2.25 -12.61
N ALA A 62 -0.70 3.33 -12.29
CA ALA A 62 0.20 3.36 -11.14
C ALA A 62 -0.54 3.15 -9.81
N ASN A 63 -1.66 3.86 -9.60
CA ASN A 63 -2.41 3.75 -8.35
C ASN A 63 -3.18 2.42 -8.25
N ALA A 64 -3.67 1.87 -9.36
CA ALA A 64 -4.32 0.56 -9.37
C ALA A 64 -3.34 -0.55 -8.93
N VAL A 65 -2.15 -0.61 -9.52
CA VAL A 65 -1.13 -1.60 -9.14
C VAL A 65 -0.67 -1.37 -7.69
N THR A 66 -0.43 -0.11 -7.31
CA THR A 66 -0.02 0.20 -5.93
C THR A 66 -1.10 -0.18 -4.92
N LEU A 67 -2.39 0.03 -5.22
CA LEU A 67 -3.50 -0.35 -4.35
C LEU A 67 -3.58 -1.87 -4.18
N LEU A 68 -3.38 -2.63 -5.25
CA LEU A 68 -3.35 -4.10 -5.23
C LEU A 68 -2.22 -4.64 -4.33
N LEU A 69 -1.11 -3.91 -4.19
CA LEU A 69 0.00 -4.28 -3.31
C LEU A 69 -0.20 -3.78 -1.87
N ALA A 70 -0.64 -2.53 -1.71
CA ALA A 70 -0.77 -1.87 -0.41
C ALA A 70 -1.91 -2.44 0.42
N PHE A 71 -3.04 -2.80 -0.21
CA PHE A 71 -4.22 -3.29 0.50
C PHE A 71 -3.99 -4.61 1.26
N PRO A 72 -3.37 -5.66 0.66
CA PRO A 72 -2.99 -6.85 1.41
C PRO A 72 -2.06 -6.57 2.59
N ILE A 73 -1.08 -5.67 2.42
CA ILE A 73 -0.16 -5.32 3.50
C ILE A 73 -0.91 -4.62 4.62
N PHE A 74 -1.80 -3.68 4.31
CA PHE A 74 -2.64 -3.03 5.30
C PHE A 74 -3.43 -4.05 6.14
N LEU A 75 -4.03 -5.06 5.50
CA LEU A 75 -4.76 -6.11 6.21
C LEU A 75 -3.85 -6.94 7.13
N ILE A 76 -2.63 -7.26 6.69
CA ILE A 76 -1.65 -7.99 7.50
C ILE A 76 -1.22 -7.15 8.71
N VAL A 77 -0.86 -5.87 8.49
CA VAL A 77 -0.46 -4.94 9.56
C VAL A 77 -1.61 -4.76 10.56
N LEU A 78 -2.85 -4.61 10.09
CA LEU A 78 -4.04 -4.50 10.93
C LEU A 78 -4.26 -5.76 11.78
N GLY A 79 -4.14 -6.94 11.18
CA GLY A 79 -4.26 -8.22 11.88
C GLY A 79 -3.20 -8.38 12.98
N ASN A 80 -1.93 -8.13 12.64
CA ASN A 80 -0.81 -8.21 13.57
C ASN A 80 -0.94 -7.20 14.72
N ALA A 81 -1.33 -5.95 14.43
CA ALA A 81 -1.54 -4.93 15.43
C ALA A 81 -2.68 -5.29 16.41
N ARG A 82 -3.79 -5.86 15.91
CA ARG A 82 -4.89 -6.34 16.75
C ARG A 82 -4.46 -7.51 17.63
N ALA A 83 -3.71 -8.46 17.09
CA ALA A 83 -3.19 -9.59 17.86
C ALA A 83 -2.25 -9.15 18.98
N ALA A 84 -1.34 -8.20 18.70
CA ALA A 84 -0.43 -7.64 19.69
C ALA A 84 -1.17 -6.94 20.84
N ARG A 85 -2.19 -6.13 20.52
CA ARG A 85 -3.04 -5.47 21.54
C ARG A 85 -3.76 -6.47 22.44
N ARG A 86 -4.36 -7.51 21.86
CA ARG A 86 -5.06 -8.57 22.61
C ARG A 86 -4.13 -9.32 23.56
N ASN A 87 -2.89 -9.58 23.17
CA ASN A 87 -1.94 -10.26 24.05
C ASN A 87 -1.52 -9.34 25.21
N ALA A 88 -1.24 -8.06 24.93
CA ALA A 88 -0.92 -7.09 25.96
C ALA A 88 -2.06 -6.84 26.97
N GLU A 89 -3.31 -7.07 26.59
CA GLU A 89 -4.47 -7.03 27.51
C GLU A 89 -4.60 -8.29 28.37
N LYS A 90 -4.14 -9.46 27.88
CA LYS A 90 -4.14 -10.72 28.66
C LYS A 90 -3.03 -10.78 29.71
N ASP A 91 -1.93 -10.06 29.47
CA ASP A 91 -0.76 -10.02 30.36
C ASP A 91 -0.87 -8.94 31.45
N LYS A 92 -1.95 -8.14 31.45
CA LYS A 92 -2.28 -7.15 32.48
C LYS A 92 -3.17 -7.77 33.56
#